data_AF-A0A7S0CW16-F1
#
_entry.id   AF-A0A7S0CW16-F1
#
_cell.length_a   1.000
_cell.length_b   1.000
_cell.length_c   1.000
_cell.angle_alpha   90.00
_cell.angle_beta   90.00
_cell.angle_gamma   90.00
#
_symmetry.space_group_name_H-M   'P 1'
#
loop_
_entity.id
_entity.type
_entity.pdbx_description
1 polymer ?
#
loop_
_entity_poly.entity_id
_entity_poly.type
_entity_poly.pdbx_seq_one_letter_code
_entity_poly.pdbx_strand_id
1 'polypeptide(L)'
;ARRPLGGAPSVAPRGRCRTIMPWIPGQPSLEDWENRFPSCDAVPTVRCEDLSPDAFRAEFMSKNLPVMITGITDDWRARREWVTEDGQPDVVAMSELFGDAKVLVVDCDEAIDTDLKRREMPFREFASWWQSSETRKRAAAGAAAREKLYVKDWNFVGDFPAYGAYDTPPHVRDDWLNDCGSNEDDKNENENEN
;
A
#
# COMPACT_ATOMS: atom_id res chain seq x y z
N ALA A 1 -25.13 -69.85 -28.14
CA ALA A 1 -25.99 -68.65 -28.18
C ALA A 1 -25.23 -67.48 -27.56
N ARG A 2 -24.77 -66.53 -28.39
CA ARG A 2 -24.12 -65.29 -27.94
C ARG A 2 -25.12 -64.15 -28.15
N ARG A 3 -25.44 -63.40 -27.10
CA ARG A 3 -26.06 -62.07 -27.19
C ARG A 3 -25.00 -61.04 -26.75
N PRO A 4 -24.67 -60.02 -27.56
CA PRO A 4 -24.07 -58.79 -27.06
C PRO A 4 -25.19 -57.85 -26.59
N LEU A 5 -24.85 -56.88 -25.73
CA LEU A 5 -25.42 -55.53 -25.61
C LEU A 5 -25.12 -54.98 -24.21
N GLY A 6 -24.54 -53.78 -24.16
CA GLY A 6 -24.33 -53.04 -22.92
C GLY A 6 -23.11 -52.13 -23.00
N GLY A 7 -23.17 -51.10 -23.86
CA GLY A 7 -22.16 -50.05 -23.89
C GLY A 7 -22.16 -49.27 -22.57
N ALA A 8 -20.97 -49.00 -22.05
CA ALA A 8 -20.78 -48.10 -20.92
C ALA A 8 -21.16 -46.67 -21.32
N PRO A 9 -21.86 -45.91 -20.45
CA PRO A 9 -22.16 -44.51 -20.73
C PRO A 9 -20.87 -43.69 -20.66
N SER A 10 -20.55 -43.04 -21.77
CA SER A 10 -19.51 -42.00 -21.86
C SER A 10 -19.89 -40.84 -20.94
N VAL A 11 -19.16 -40.68 -19.84
CA VAL A 11 -19.25 -39.50 -18.98
C VAL A 11 -18.71 -38.30 -19.77
N ALA A 12 -19.61 -37.38 -20.12
CA ALA A 12 -19.25 -36.11 -20.76
C ALA A 12 -18.27 -35.32 -19.87
N PRO A 13 -17.26 -34.65 -20.44
CA PRO A 13 -16.39 -33.79 -19.66
C PRO A 13 -17.22 -32.66 -19.05
N ARG A 14 -17.15 -32.52 -17.71
CA ARG A 14 -17.76 -31.40 -16.99
C ARG A 14 -17.21 -30.11 -17.61
N GLY A 15 -18.08 -29.41 -18.31
CA GLY A 15 -17.77 -28.10 -18.86
C GLY A 15 -17.24 -27.21 -17.74
N ARG A 16 -16.07 -26.62 -17.95
CA ARG A 16 -15.60 -25.50 -17.14
C ARG A 16 -16.71 -24.46 -17.15
N CYS A 17 -17.41 -24.31 -16.03
CA CYS A 17 -18.20 -23.12 -15.76
C CYS A 17 -17.19 -21.96 -15.69
N ARG A 18 -16.86 -21.39 -16.84
CA ARG A 18 -16.30 -20.04 -16.91
C ARG A 18 -17.44 -19.17 -16.43
N THR A 19 -17.41 -18.80 -15.16
CA THR A 19 -18.16 -17.65 -14.68
C THR A 19 -17.55 -16.44 -15.38
N ILE A 20 -18.00 -16.19 -16.61
CA ILE A 20 -17.84 -14.90 -17.27
C ILE A 20 -18.60 -13.95 -16.34
N MET A 21 -17.87 -13.13 -15.60
CA MET A 21 -18.44 -11.95 -14.94
C MET A 21 -19.34 -11.28 -15.98
N PRO A 22 -20.65 -11.12 -15.73
CA PRO A 22 -21.53 -10.52 -16.71
C PRO A 22 -20.99 -9.13 -17.01
N TRP A 23 -20.50 -8.96 -18.24
CA TRP A 23 -20.06 -7.69 -18.78
C TRP A 23 -21.27 -6.76 -18.72
N ILE A 24 -21.29 -5.84 -17.75
CA ILE A 24 -22.35 -4.84 -17.63
C ILE A 24 -22.14 -3.88 -18.81
N PRO A 25 -23.09 -3.80 -19.77
CA PRO A 25 -22.94 -2.89 -20.90
C PRO A 25 -22.84 -1.45 -20.38
N GLY A 26 -21.73 -0.77 -20.67
CA GLY A 26 -21.52 0.64 -20.31
C GLY A 26 -20.45 0.91 -19.24
N GLN A 27 -19.74 -0.08 -18.72
CA GLN A 27 -18.51 0.18 -17.98
C GLN A 27 -17.37 0.48 -18.98
N PRO A 28 -16.69 1.64 -18.87
CA PRO A 28 -15.53 1.96 -19.71
C PRO A 28 -14.46 0.88 -19.55
N SER A 29 -13.80 0.52 -20.64
CA SER A 29 -12.71 -0.45 -20.62
C SER A 29 -11.54 0.06 -19.76
N LEU A 30 -10.63 -0.86 -19.38
CA LEU A 30 -9.35 -0.48 -18.78
C LEU A 30 -8.48 0.39 -19.73
N GLU A 31 -8.87 0.63 -20.97
CA GLU A 31 -8.15 1.55 -21.87
C GLU A 31 -8.86 2.91 -21.91
N ASP A 32 -10.16 2.95 -21.62
CA ASP A 32 -10.97 4.17 -21.56
C ASP A 32 -10.73 4.98 -20.27
N TRP A 33 -10.36 4.34 -19.14
CA TRP A 33 -9.99 5.09 -17.92
C TRP A 33 -8.61 5.73 -18.04
N GLU A 34 -7.64 5.08 -18.69
CA GLU A 34 -6.29 5.61 -18.89
C GLU A 34 -6.32 6.92 -19.70
N ASN A 35 -7.26 7.01 -20.66
CA ASN A 35 -7.48 8.21 -21.46
C ASN A 35 -8.31 9.29 -20.75
N ARG A 36 -8.88 9.01 -19.58
CA ARG A 36 -9.76 9.94 -18.83
C ARG A 36 -9.00 10.77 -17.78
N PHE A 37 -7.82 10.31 -17.38
CA PHE A 37 -6.97 11.02 -16.45
C PHE A 37 -5.77 11.62 -17.20
N PRO A 38 -5.32 12.83 -16.84
CA PRO A 38 -4.09 13.38 -17.40
C PRO A 38 -2.93 12.39 -17.19
N SER A 39 -2.01 12.31 -18.17
CA SER A 39 -0.75 11.57 -18.00
C SER A 39 -0.12 11.92 -16.64
N CYS A 40 0.61 10.99 -16.02
CA CYS A 40 1.38 11.29 -14.81
C CYS A 40 2.30 12.50 -15.02
N ASP A 41 2.80 12.70 -16.24
CA ASP A 41 3.64 13.84 -16.62
C ASP A 41 2.89 15.19 -16.63
N ALA A 42 1.56 15.16 -16.67
CA ALA A 42 0.73 16.36 -16.66
C ALA A 42 0.30 16.78 -15.24
N VAL A 43 0.68 16.02 -14.20
CA VAL A 43 0.49 16.43 -12.81
C VAL A 43 1.48 17.54 -12.46
N PRO A 44 1.02 18.74 -12.07
CA PRO A 44 1.93 19.82 -11.69
C PRO A 44 2.83 19.40 -10.54
N THR A 45 4.14 19.64 -10.70
CA THR A 45 5.12 19.45 -9.64
C THR A 45 5.55 20.81 -9.11
N VAL A 46 5.37 21.04 -7.81
CA VAL A 46 5.64 22.33 -7.16
C VAL A 46 6.53 22.09 -5.94
N ARG A 47 7.45 23.02 -5.67
CA ARG A 47 8.23 23.00 -4.43
C ARG A 47 7.38 23.45 -3.25
N CYS A 48 7.63 22.90 -2.07
CA CYS A 48 6.84 23.23 -0.88
C CYS A 48 6.94 24.70 -0.48
N GLU A 49 8.06 25.37 -0.78
CA GLU A 49 8.26 26.80 -0.49
C GLU A 49 7.44 27.70 -1.42
N ASP A 50 7.13 27.22 -2.62
CA ASP A 50 6.38 27.97 -3.65
C ASP A 50 4.87 27.73 -3.56
N LEU A 51 4.42 26.87 -2.64
CA LEU A 51 3.02 26.50 -2.48
C LEU A 51 2.58 26.64 -1.02
N SER A 52 1.90 27.73 -0.69
CA SER A 52 1.32 27.89 0.65
C SER A 52 0.17 26.89 0.88
N PRO A 53 -0.17 26.55 2.14
CA PRO A 53 -1.34 25.71 2.43
C PRO A 53 -2.65 26.27 1.87
N ASP A 54 -2.85 27.59 1.89
CA ASP A 54 -4.04 28.23 1.31
C ASP A 54 -4.07 28.12 -0.21
N ALA A 55 -2.93 28.33 -0.88
CA ALA A 55 -2.82 28.15 -2.32
C ALA A 55 -3.06 26.68 -2.71
N PHE A 56 -2.49 25.73 -1.97
CA PHE A 56 -2.75 24.31 -2.13
C PHE A 56 -4.26 23.99 -2.07
N ARG A 57 -4.95 24.52 -1.05
CA ARG A 57 -6.40 24.33 -0.90
C ARG A 57 -7.19 24.94 -2.06
N ALA A 58 -6.90 26.19 -2.41
CA ALA A 58 -7.66 26.94 -3.41
C ALA A 58 -7.39 26.46 -4.84
N GLU A 59 -6.15 26.05 -5.13
CA GLU A 59 -5.72 25.71 -6.49
C GLU A 59 -5.89 24.23 -6.82
N PHE A 60 -5.70 23.35 -5.83
CA PHE A 60 -5.68 21.90 -6.03
C PHE A 60 -6.79 21.17 -5.26
N MET A 61 -6.78 21.24 -3.93
CA MET A 61 -7.67 20.42 -3.08
C MET A 61 -9.16 20.70 -3.35
N SER A 62 -9.59 21.97 -3.36
CA SER A 62 -10.99 22.34 -3.58
C SER A 62 -11.51 22.00 -4.98
N LYS A 63 -10.60 21.86 -5.95
CA LYS A 63 -10.91 21.49 -7.34
C LYS A 63 -10.72 20.00 -7.60
N ASN A 64 -10.30 19.24 -6.58
CA ASN A 64 -9.95 17.82 -6.68
C ASN A 64 -8.91 17.54 -7.79
N LEU A 65 -7.88 18.40 -7.87
CA LEU A 65 -6.78 18.26 -8.83
C LEU A 65 -5.54 17.69 -8.14
N PRO A 66 -4.82 16.75 -8.77
CA PRO A 66 -3.57 16.22 -8.24
C PRO A 66 -2.43 17.25 -8.33
N VAL A 67 -1.50 17.19 -7.39
CA VAL A 67 -0.25 17.95 -7.38
C VAL A 67 0.84 17.12 -6.71
N MET A 68 2.05 17.15 -7.27
CA MET A 68 3.25 16.57 -6.66
C MET A 68 3.98 17.68 -5.89
N ILE A 69 4.00 17.60 -4.57
CA ILE A 69 4.72 18.58 -3.74
C ILE A 69 6.10 18.01 -3.39
N THR A 70 7.15 18.74 -3.73
CA THR A 70 8.55 18.36 -3.49
C THR A 70 9.16 19.18 -2.36
N GLY A 71 10.23 18.68 -1.72
CA GLY A 71 10.90 19.37 -0.61
C GLY A 71 10.19 19.30 0.74
N ILE A 72 8.94 18.83 0.78
CA ILE A 72 8.11 18.82 1.99
C ILE A 72 8.56 17.81 3.05
N THR A 73 9.35 16.82 2.65
CA THR A 73 9.84 15.75 3.53
C THR A 73 11.33 15.86 3.83
N ASP A 74 12.03 16.89 3.32
CA ASP A 74 13.50 16.97 3.36
C ASP A 74 14.06 16.89 4.79
N ASP A 75 13.34 17.46 5.76
CA ASP A 75 13.73 17.47 7.18
C ASP A 75 13.29 16.23 7.96
N TRP A 76 12.51 15.32 7.35
CA TRP A 76 12.02 14.13 8.04
C TRP A 76 13.16 13.20 8.43
N ARG A 77 13.09 12.68 9.65
CA ARG A 77 14.05 11.67 10.13
C ARG A 77 14.08 10.44 9.23
N ALA A 78 12.91 10.02 8.74
CA ALA A 78 12.77 8.93 7.78
C ALA A 78 13.61 9.12 6.50
N ARG A 79 13.76 10.36 6.00
CA ARG A 79 14.58 10.64 4.81
C ARG A 79 16.08 10.45 5.05
N ARG A 80 16.52 10.53 6.32
CA ARG A 80 17.92 10.33 6.72
C ARG A 80 18.23 8.90 7.14
N GLU A 81 17.29 8.22 7.80
CA GLU A 81 17.54 6.92 8.43
C GLU A 81 16.97 5.73 7.64
N TRP A 82 16.00 5.94 6.74
CA TRP A 82 15.32 4.84 6.02
C TRP A 82 15.69 4.78 4.54
N VAL A 83 16.67 5.57 4.12
CA VAL A 83 17.03 5.75 2.71
C VAL A 83 18.54 5.66 2.56
N THR A 84 18.99 4.93 1.54
CA THR A 84 20.40 4.83 1.18
C THR A 84 20.91 6.11 0.52
N GLU A 85 22.23 6.26 0.37
CA GLU A 85 22.84 7.39 -0.36
C GLU A 85 22.32 7.52 -1.81
N ASP A 86 21.96 6.39 -2.44
CA ASP A 86 21.38 6.33 -3.80
C ASP A 86 19.87 6.64 -3.84
N GLY A 87 19.28 7.03 -2.71
CA GLY A 87 17.86 7.36 -2.61
C GLY A 87 16.91 6.16 -2.58
N GLN A 88 17.43 4.94 -2.41
CA GLN A 88 16.62 3.71 -2.34
C GLN A 88 16.20 3.41 -0.90
N PRO A 89 15.11 2.66 -0.66
CA PRO A 89 14.75 2.24 0.69
C PRO A 89 15.85 1.41 1.37
N ASP A 90 16.30 1.84 2.55
CA ASP A 90 17.25 1.10 3.38
C ASP A 90 16.50 0.16 4.35
N VAL A 91 16.03 -0.95 3.79
CA VAL A 91 15.28 -1.96 4.55
C VAL A 91 16.16 -2.65 5.60
N VAL A 92 17.49 -2.61 5.46
CA VAL A 92 18.43 -3.16 6.44
C VAL A 92 18.46 -2.28 7.69
N ALA A 93 18.72 -0.97 7.52
CA ALA A 93 18.72 -0.02 8.62
C ALA A 93 17.36 0.03 9.34
N MET A 94 16.25 0.00 8.58
CA MET A 94 14.91 -0.10 9.17
C MET A 94 14.73 -1.39 9.99
N SER A 95 15.31 -2.52 9.56
CA SER A 95 15.21 -3.78 10.29
C SER A 95 16.02 -3.80 11.58
N GLU A 96 17.12 -3.05 11.66
CA GLU A 96 17.90 -2.91 12.89
C GLU A 96 17.13 -2.12 13.95
N LEU A 97 16.35 -1.13 13.53
CA LEU A 97 15.57 -0.27 14.41
C LEU A 97 14.21 -0.88 14.80
N PHE A 98 13.53 -1.52 13.85
CA PHE A 98 12.11 -1.90 13.97
C PHE A 98 11.84 -3.37 13.68
N GLY A 99 12.87 -4.21 13.65
CA GLY A 99 12.76 -5.61 13.21
C GLY A 99 11.78 -6.47 14.01
N ASP A 100 11.48 -6.10 15.26
CA ASP A 100 10.49 -6.77 16.12
C ASP A 100 9.05 -6.33 15.87
N ALA A 101 8.82 -5.22 15.17
CA ALA A 101 7.49 -4.72 14.87
C ALA A 101 6.71 -5.72 14.01
N LYS A 102 5.45 -5.94 14.36
CA LYS A 102 4.54 -6.80 13.62
C LYS A 102 3.91 -6.00 12.50
N VAL A 103 4.19 -6.39 11.26
CA VAL A 103 3.70 -5.70 10.06
C VAL A 103 2.77 -6.57 9.25
N LEU A 104 1.77 -5.94 8.62
CA LEU A 104 0.85 -6.60 7.71
C LEU A 104 1.46 -6.65 6.32
N VAL A 105 1.61 -7.87 5.79
CA VAL A 105 2.20 -8.15 4.49
C VAL A 105 1.18 -8.81 3.58
N VAL A 106 1.10 -8.31 2.35
CA VAL A 106 0.24 -8.84 1.28
C VAL A 106 1.13 -9.44 0.19
N ASP A 107 0.74 -10.58 -0.37
CA ASP A 107 1.33 -11.09 -1.61
C ASP A 107 0.55 -10.57 -2.82
N CYS A 108 1.19 -9.76 -3.65
CA CYS A 108 0.57 -9.14 -4.82
C CYS A 108 0.38 -10.10 -6.00
N ASP A 109 0.95 -11.31 -5.98
CA ASP A 109 0.74 -12.31 -7.04
C ASP A 109 -0.47 -13.25 -6.75
N GLU A 110 -1.05 -13.19 -5.54
CA GLU A 110 -2.31 -13.89 -5.25
C GLU A 110 -3.50 -13.18 -5.91
N ALA A 111 -4.46 -13.96 -6.43
CA ALA A 111 -5.67 -13.41 -7.04
C ALA A 111 -6.42 -12.53 -6.03
N ILE A 112 -6.77 -11.31 -6.45
CA ILE A 112 -7.57 -10.34 -5.68
C ILE A 112 -9.01 -10.85 -5.64
N ASP A 113 -9.23 -11.95 -4.93
CA ASP A 113 -10.56 -12.48 -4.64
C ASP A 113 -10.77 -12.34 -3.14
N THR A 114 -11.64 -11.39 -2.79
CA THR A 114 -12.31 -11.19 -1.48
C THR A 114 -11.46 -11.41 -0.22
N ASP A 115 -11.16 -10.30 0.47
CA ASP A 115 -10.19 -10.16 1.56
C ASP A 115 -8.75 -10.45 1.13
N LEU A 116 -8.02 -9.38 0.78
CA LEU A 116 -6.56 -9.37 0.64
C LEU A 116 -5.98 -10.18 1.80
N LYS A 117 -5.49 -11.40 1.55
CA LYS A 117 -4.87 -12.23 2.58
C LYS A 117 -3.65 -11.49 3.09
N ARG A 118 -3.82 -10.87 4.25
CA ARG A 118 -2.76 -10.18 4.99
C ARG A 118 -2.21 -11.20 5.96
N ARG A 119 -0.91 -11.43 5.89
CA ARG A 119 -0.20 -12.13 6.95
C ARG A 119 0.52 -11.12 7.82
N GLU A 120 0.39 -11.27 9.12
CA GLU A 120 1.22 -10.55 10.08
C GLU A 120 2.59 -11.27 10.16
N MET A 121 3.69 -10.52 10.12
CA MET A 121 5.03 -11.04 10.38
C MET A 121 5.92 -9.97 11.02
N PRO A 122 7.00 -10.34 11.73
CA PRO A 122 8.03 -9.40 12.14
C PRO A 122 8.67 -8.69 10.95
N PHE A 123 8.91 -7.39 11.06
CA PHE A 123 9.52 -6.62 9.97
C PHE A 123 10.89 -7.17 9.54
N ARG A 124 11.66 -7.76 10.46
CA ARG A 124 12.94 -8.42 10.13
C ARG A 124 12.80 -9.58 9.13
N GLU A 125 11.67 -10.29 9.17
CA GLU A 125 11.40 -11.40 8.25
C GLU A 125 11.11 -10.86 6.86
N PHE A 126 10.31 -9.80 6.78
CA PHE A 126 10.08 -9.05 5.55
C PHE A 126 11.38 -8.47 4.99
N ALA A 127 12.22 -7.86 5.82
CA ALA A 127 13.51 -7.29 5.42
C ALA A 127 14.47 -8.34 4.84
N SER A 128 14.51 -9.52 5.46
CA SER A 128 15.29 -10.67 4.97
C SER A 128 14.78 -11.15 3.61
N TRP A 129 13.45 -11.23 3.44
CA TRP A 129 12.84 -11.51 2.15
C TRP A 129 13.21 -10.45 1.10
N TRP A 130 13.09 -9.15 1.42
CA TRP A 130 13.36 -8.04 0.51
C TRP A 130 14.79 -8.09 -0.05
N GLN A 131 15.79 -8.21 0.82
CA GLN A 131 17.20 -8.30 0.43
C GLN A 131 17.49 -9.51 -0.48
N SER A 132 16.92 -10.66 -0.11
CA SER A 132 17.06 -11.87 -0.91
C SER A 132 16.35 -11.73 -2.26
N SER A 133 15.24 -10.97 -2.33
CA SER A 133 14.52 -10.68 -3.57
C SER A 133 15.35 -9.80 -4.51
N GLU A 134 16.00 -8.76 -3.99
CA GLU A 134 16.87 -7.86 -4.77
C GLU A 134 18.08 -8.59 -5.33
N THR A 135 18.75 -9.40 -4.52
CA THR A 135 19.88 -10.24 -4.96
C THR A 135 19.46 -11.18 -6.08
N ARG A 136 18.25 -11.75 -6.00
CA ARG A 136 17.73 -12.68 -6.99
C ARG A 136 17.21 -12.01 -8.26
N LYS A 137 16.66 -10.78 -8.18
CA LYS A 137 16.33 -9.95 -9.35
C LYS A 137 17.59 -9.65 -10.17
N ARG A 138 18.71 -9.36 -9.50
CA ARG A 138 20.01 -9.14 -10.17
C ARG A 138 20.58 -10.41 -10.81
N ALA A 139 20.26 -11.59 -10.26
CA ALA A 139 20.81 -12.88 -10.71
C ALA A 139 19.97 -13.63 -11.76
N ALA A 140 18.68 -13.34 -11.89
CA ALA A 140 17.77 -14.13 -12.74
C ALA A 140 16.95 -13.27 -13.70
N ALA A 141 17.44 -13.13 -14.94
CA ALA A 141 16.64 -12.71 -16.10
C ALA A 141 15.71 -13.83 -16.62
N GLY A 142 15.30 -14.78 -15.75
CA GLY A 142 14.64 -16.03 -16.12
C GLY A 142 13.50 -16.37 -15.16
N ALA A 143 12.28 -16.22 -15.67
CA ALA A 143 10.97 -16.49 -15.10
C ALA A 143 10.86 -17.67 -14.11
N ALA A 144 10.72 -17.34 -12.83
CA ALA A 144 9.83 -18.04 -11.91
C ALA A 144 9.00 -16.94 -11.21
N ALA A 145 7.67 -17.07 -11.19
CA ALA A 145 6.81 -16.15 -10.45
C ALA A 145 7.20 -16.21 -8.98
N ARG A 146 7.64 -15.07 -8.44
CA ARG A 146 8.13 -14.94 -7.06
C ARG A 146 7.05 -14.18 -6.30
N GLU A 147 6.68 -14.66 -5.12
CA GLU A 147 5.83 -13.92 -4.16
C GLU A 147 6.26 -12.45 -4.14
N LYS A 148 5.33 -11.54 -4.38
CA LYS A 148 5.59 -10.09 -4.40
C LYS A 148 5.02 -9.52 -3.11
N LEU A 149 5.85 -9.54 -2.07
CA LEU A 149 5.41 -9.10 -0.76
C LEU A 149 5.43 -7.57 -0.67
N TYR A 150 4.37 -7.02 -0.07
CA TYR A 150 4.19 -5.61 0.17
C TYR A 150 3.72 -5.39 1.61
N VAL A 151 4.45 -4.57 2.37
CA VAL A 151 3.99 -4.09 3.68
C VAL A 151 2.93 -3.02 3.45
N LYS A 152 1.72 -3.22 3.99
CA LYS A 152 0.60 -2.31 3.82
C LYS A 152 -0.01 -1.97 5.18
N ASP A 153 -0.55 -0.76 5.32
CA ASP A 153 -1.31 -0.32 6.49
C ASP A 153 -0.52 -0.39 7.81
N TRP A 154 0.81 -0.22 7.76
CA TRP A 154 1.62 -0.15 8.98
C TRP A 154 1.45 1.21 9.65
N ASN A 155 0.77 1.23 10.80
CA ASN A 155 0.67 2.41 11.65
C ASN A 155 1.97 2.62 12.44
N PHE A 156 3.00 3.10 11.76
CA PHE A 156 4.33 3.26 12.33
C PHE A 156 4.35 4.18 13.57
N VAL A 157 3.61 5.29 13.56
CA VAL A 157 3.54 6.23 14.68
C VAL A 157 2.83 5.61 15.90
N GLY A 158 1.90 4.68 15.67
CA GLY A 158 1.29 3.90 16.75
C GLY A 158 2.28 2.98 17.46
N ASP A 159 3.16 2.30 16.72
CA ASP A 159 4.16 1.39 17.28
C ASP A 159 5.36 2.14 17.89
N PHE A 160 5.77 3.27 17.28
CA PHE A 160 6.96 4.04 17.65
C PHE A 160 6.66 5.54 17.81
N PRO A 161 5.78 5.93 18.75
CA PRO A 161 5.34 7.32 18.89
C PRO A 161 6.48 8.29 19.25
N ALA A 162 7.51 7.81 19.96
CA ALA A 162 8.66 8.62 20.37
C ALA A 162 9.75 8.74 19.29
N TYR A 163 9.67 7.99 18.17
CA TYR A 163 10.73 7.99 17.17
C TYR A 163 10.75 9.27 16.33
N GLY A 164 9.59 9.88 16.07
CA GLY A 164 9.48 11.11 15.28
C GLY A 164 9.95 10.92 13.83
N ALA A 165 9.41 9.93 13.13
CA ALA A 165 9.83 9.58 11.76
C ALA A 165 9.55 10.72 10.76
N TYR A 166 8.39 11.34 10.89
CA TYR A 166 7.85 12.35 9.98
C TYR A 166 6.86 13.23 10.73
N ASP A 167 6.64 14.43 10.20
CA ASP A 167 5.67 15.40 10.71
C ASP A 167 4.54 15.58 9.71
N THR A 168 3.33 15.89 10.20
CA THR A 168 2.20 16.20 9.33
C THR A 168 2.48 17.47 8.52
N PRO A 169 2.50 17.38 7.17
CA PRO A 169 2.78 18.53 6.34
C PRO A 169 1.76 19.66 6.54
N PRO A 170 2.18 20.94 6.52
CA PRO A 170 1.27 22.08 6.75
C PRO A 170 0.06 22.10 5.82
N HIS A 171 0.22 21.62 4.58
CA HIS A 171 -0.79 21.58 3.52
C HIS A 171 -1.99 20.69 3.86
N VAL A 172 -1.79 19.69 4.72
CA VAL A 172 -2.82 18.70 5.10
C VAL A 172 -3.04 18.64 6.62
N ARG A 173 -2.53 19.61 7.36
CA ARG A 173 -2.64 19.64 8.83
C ARG A 173 -4.08 19.82 9.30
N ASP A 174 -4.85 20.64 8.60
CA ASP A 174 -6.25 20.97 8.93
C ASP A 174 -7.26 19.91 8.45
N ASP A 175 -6.81 18.67 8.19
CA ASP A 175 -7.68 17.55 7.83
C ASP A 175 -8.52 17.14 9.05
N TRP A 176 -9.83 16.97 8.85
CA TRP A 176 -10.78 16.53 9.87
C TRP A 176 -10.38 15.22 10.54
N LEU A 177 -9.62 14.36 9.87
CA LEU A 177 -9.07 13.14 10.45
C LEU A 177 -7.94 13.39 11.46
N ASN A 178 -7.24 14.53 11.37
CA ASN A 178 -6.20 14.89 12.33
C ASN A 178 -6.79 15.47 13.64
N ASP A 179 -8.00 16.03 13.58
CA ASP A 179 -8.65 16.70 14.72
C ASP A 179 -9.31 15.70 15.70
N CYS A 180 -9.63 14.48 15.23
CA CYS A 180 -10.25 13.43 16.05
C CYS A 180 -9.30 12.78 17.09
N GLY A 181 -8.00 13.08 17.06
CA GLY A 181 -7.01 12.50 17.98
C GLY A 181 -6.68 13.36 19.20
N SER A 182 -7.14 14.61 19.22
CA SER A 182 -6.94 15.53 20.32
C SER A 182 -8.29 15.94 20.87
N ASN A 183 -8.82 15.18 21.83
CA ASN A 183 -9.39 15.70 23.08
C ASN A 183 -10.12 14.59 23.87
N GLU A 184 -9.75 14.52 25.15
CA GLU A 184 -10.58 14.15 26.31
C GLU A 184 -11.05 12.70 26.42
N ASP A 185 -10.39 11.90 27.28
CA ASP A 185 -11.05 10.89 28.16
C ASP A 185 -10.18 10.27 29.28
N ASP A 186 -8.98 10.80 29.62
CA ASP A 186 -8.13 10.24 30.72
C ASP A 186 -8.03 11.15 31.97
N LYS A 187 -8.98 12.05 32.18
CA LYS A 187 -9.07 12.82 33.43
C LYS A 187 -10.51 12.91 33.92
N ASN A 188 -10.99 11.87 34.61
CA ASN A 188 -11.93 12.00 35.74
C ASN A 188 -12.35 10.62 36.32
N GLU A 189 -11.42 9.87 36.90
CA GLU A 189 -11.77 8.90 37.94
C GLU A 189 -10.61 8.86 38.94
N ASN A 190 -10.59 9.76 39.93
CA ASN A 190 -9.90 9.60 41.23
C ASN A 190 -10.06 10.85 42.12
N GLU A 191 -11.27 11.36 42.30
CA GLU A 191 -11.60 12.24 43.43
C GLU A 191 -13.01 11.91 43.91
N ASN A 192 -13.13 10.90 44.77
CA ASN A 192 -14.16 10.79 45.83
C ASN A 192 -13.97 9.47 46.60
N GLU A 193 -12.94 9.42 47.46
CA GLU A 193 -12.97 8.56 48.64
C GLU A 193 -12.12 9.20 49.75
N ASN A 194 -12.76 10.07 50.54
CA ASN A 194 -12.45 10.28 51.95
C ASN A 194 -13.65 10.90 52.69
#